data_AF-A0A8J4UUV3-F1
#
_entry.id   AF-A0A8J4UUV3-F1
#
_cell.length_a   1.000
_cell.length_b   1.000
_cell.length_c   1.000
_cell.angle_alpha   90.00
_cell.angle_beta   90.00
_cell.angle_gamma   90.00
#
_symmetry.space_group_name_H-M   'P 1'
#
loop_
_entity.id
_entity.type
_entity.pdbx_description
1 polymer ?
#
loop_
_entity_poly.entity_id
_entity_poly.type
_entity_poly.pdbx_seq_one_letter_code
_entity_poly.pdbx_strand_id
1 'polypeptide(L)' 'DFVMGLSILLRGTVQEKLNWVFNLYDINKDGYITKEEMFDIMKAIYDMMGKWTYPILKEETPRQHVEIFFQH' A
#
# COMPACT_ATOMS: atom_id res chain seq x y z
N ASP A 1 2.97 15.47 -5.38
CA ASP A 1 3.41 14.50 -4.34
C ASP A 1 3.45 13.04 -4.79
N PHE A 2 2.42 12.48 -5.44
CA PHE A 2 2.45 11.07 -5.88
C PHE A 2 3.65 10.70 -6.79
N VAL A 3 3.95 11.52 -7.81
CA VAL A 3 5.10 11.33 -8.72
C VAL A 3 6.45 11.44 -7.99
N MET A 4 6.54 12.34 -7.01
CA MET A 4 7.73 12.48 -6.17
C MET A 4 7.91 11.26 -5.26
N GLY A 5 6.80 10.74 -4.75
CA GLY A 5 6.75 9.50 -4.00
C GLY A 5 7.20 8.27 -4.80
N LEU A 6 6.76 8.16 -6.06
CA LEU A 6 7.24 7.14 -6.98
C LEU A 6 8.75 7.24 -7.25
N SER A 7 9.29 8.46 -7.36
CA SER A 7 10.73 8.66 -7.51
C SER A 7 11.52 8.13 -6.30
N ILE A 8 11.02 8.40 -5.08
CA ILE A 8 11.62 7.93 -3.83
C ILE A 8 11.53 6.39 -3.73
N LEU A 9 10.39 5.80 -4.09
CA LEU A 9 10.27 4.34 -4.16
C LEU A 9 11.27 3.68 -5.11
N LEU A 10 11.46 4.27 -6.30
CA LEU A 10 12.28 3.70 -7.35
C LEU A 10 13.78 3.91 -7.09
N ARG A 11 14.18 5.06 -6.55
CA ARG A 11 15.60 5.48 -6.50
C ARG A 11 16.10 5.92 -5.12
N GLY A 12 15.23 6.01 -4.12
CA GLY A 12 15.61 6.40 -2.76
C GLY A 12 16.35 5.30 -2.00
N THR A 13 16.90 5.67 -0.85
CA THR A 13 17.49 4.74 0.13
C THR A 13 16.42 3.90 0.81
N VAL A 14 16.81 2.79 1.46
CA VAL A 14 15.87 1.93 2.19
C VAL A 14 15.04 2.71 3.21
N GLN A 15 15.67 3.66 3.91
CA GLN A 15 15.00 4.47 4.93
C GLN A 15 14.00 5.47 4.34
N GLU A 16 14.34 6.11 3.22
CA GLU A 16 13.41 7.01 2.52
C GLU A 16 12.22 6.24 1.94
N LYS A 17 12.46 5.03 1.40
CA LYS A 17 11.38 4.14 0.94
C LYS A 17 10.47 3.73 2.09
N LEU A 18 11.04 3.33 3.22
CA LEU A 18 10.27 2.95 4.41
C LEU A 18 9.42 4.12 4.92
N ASN A 19 10.01 5.30 5.07
CA ASN A 19 9.28 6.48 5.52
C ASN A 19 8.18 6.85 4.53
N TRP A 20 8.45 6.77 3.24
CA TRP A 20 7.44 7.07 2.22
C TRP A 20 6.30 6.05 2.23
N VAL A 21 6.61 4.76 2.33
CA VAL A 21 5.61 3.69 2.42
C VAL A 21 4.78 3.83 3.69
N PHE A 22 5.41 4.17 4.83
CA PHE A 22 4.70 4.41 6.08
C PHE A 22 3.71 5.57 5.95
N ASN A 23 4.14 6.71 5.39
CA ASN A 23 3.29 7.87 5.11
C ASN A 23 2.21 7.60 4.05
N LEU A 24 2.38 6.58 3.21
CA LEU A 24 1.35 6.14 2.27
C LEU A 24 0.25 5.35 2.98
N TYR A 25 0.63 4.48 3.92
CA TYR A 25 -0.30 3.63 4.67
C TYR A 25 -0.99 4.35 5.83
N ASP A 26 -0.30 5.21 6.56
CA ASP A 26 -0.85 6.03 7.65
C ASP A 26 -1.61 7.23 7.07
N ILE A 27 -2.87 7.00 6.71
CA ILE A 27 -3.73 8.00 6.04
C ILE A 27 -4.10 9.11 7.03
N ASN A 28 -4.42 8.74 8.27
CA ASN A 28 -4.89 9.67 9.30
C ASN A 28 -3.73 10.41 10.02
N LYS A 29 -2.48 9.95 9.84
CA LYS A 29 -1.24 10.49 10.42
C LYS A 29 -1.15 10.37 11.93
N ASP A 30 -1.74 9.32 12.50
CA ASP A 30 -1.70 9.05 13.94
C ASP A 30 -0.44 8.29 14.39
N GLY A 31 0.41 7.88 13.43
CA GLY A 31 1.64 7.14 13.68
C GLY A 31 1.45 5.64 13.83
N TYR A 32 0.24 5.12 13.58
CA TYR A 32 -0.10 3.71 13.53
C TYR A 32 -0.75 3.37 12.20
N ILE A 33 -0.56 2.15 11.72
CA ILE A 33 -1.23 1.68 10.51
C ILE A 33 -2.35 0.74 10.95
N THR A 34 -3.59 1.17 10.76
CA THR A 34 -4.76 0.34 11.06
C THR A 34 -5.07 -0.66 9.95
N LYS A 35 -5.87 -1.70 10.26
CA LYS A 35 -6.30 -2.68 9.25
C LYS A 35 -7.14 -2.03 8.17
N GLU A 36 -7.96 -1.07 8.56
CA GLU A 36 -8.82 -0.27 7.70
C GLU A 36 -7.99 0.54 6.72
N GLU A 37 -6.96 1.26 7.19
CA GLU A 37 -6.09 2.05 6.31
C GLU A 37 -5.27 1.17 5.36
N MET A 38 -4.79 0.02 5.82
CA MET A 38 -4.13 -0.94 4.94
C MET A 38 -5.08 -1.48 3.87
N PHE A 39 -6.33 -1.75 4.23
CA PHE A 39 -7.36 -2.19 3.27
C PHE A 39 -7.66 -1.10 2.23
N ASP A 40 -7.78 0.17 2.66
CA ASP A 40 -8.07 1.29 1.77
C ASP A 40 -6.94 1.54 0.76
N ILE A 41 -5.68 1.50 1.21
CA ILE A 41 -4.52 1.61 0.31
C ILE A 41 -4.44 0.42 -0.64
N MET A 42 -4.65 -0.79 -0.16
CA MET A 42 -4.66 -1.98 -1.01
C MET A 42 -5.76 -1.87 -2.06
N LYS A 43 -6.98 -1.49 -1.68
CA LYS A 43 -8.08 -1.28 -2.62
C LYS A 43 -7.76 -0.22 -3.66
N ALA A 44 -7.19 0.92 -3.25
CA ALA A 44 -6.78 1.98 -4.17
C ALA A 44 -5.71 1.53 -5.18
N ILE A 45 -4.74 0.71 -4.75
CA ILE A 45 -3.74 0.09 -5.64
C ILE A 45 -4.43 -0.83 -6.64
N TYR A 46 -5.38 -1.65 -6.19
CA TYR A 46 -6.13 -2.56 -7.05
C TYR A 46 -6.98 -1.82 -8.08
N ASP A 47 -7.70 -0.78 -7.66
CA ASP A 47 -8.49 0.07 -8.55
C ASP A 47 -7.59 0.79 -9.58
N MET A 48 -6.40 1.22 -9.18
CA MET A 48 -5.41 1.86 -10.07
C MET A 48 -4.78 0.87 -11.06
N MET A 49 -4.53 -0.36 -10.63
CA MET A 49 -3.98 -1.45 -11.46
C MET A 49 -5.06 -2.14 -12.31
N GLY A 50 -6.34 -1.80 -12.10
CA GLY A 50 -7.57 -2.48 -12.50
C GLY A 50 -7.81 -2.74 -13.99
N LYS A 51 -6.79 -2.67 -14.86
CA LYS A 51 -6.85 -3.10 -16.27
C LYS A 51 -5.57 -3.78 -16.81
N TRP A 52 -4.50 -3.95 -16.03
CA TRP A 52 -3.19 -4.37 -16.57
C TRP A 52 -2.47 -5.50 -15.81
N THR A 53 -3.11 -6.16 -14.85
CA THR A 53 -2.50 -7.27 -14.11
C THR A 53 -3.06 -8.62 -14.56
N TYR A 54 -2.20 -9.45 -15.15
CA TYR A 54 -2.40 -10.89 -15.32
C TYR A 54 -1.60 -11.62 -14.23
N PRO A 55 -2.20 -12.55 -13.46
CA PRO A 55 -3.62 -12.94 -13.50
C PRO A 55 -4.51 -11.90 -12.80
N ILE A 56 -5.79 -11.92 -13.16
CA ILE A 56 -6.86 -11.18 -12.48
C ILE A 56 -6.79 -11.55 -10.99
N LEU A 57 -6.26 -10.65 -10.17
CA LEU A 57 -6.22 -10.84 -8.72
C LEU A 57 -7.68 -10.86 -8.25
N LYS A 58 -8.13 -12.02 -7.77
CA LYS A 58 -9.49 -12.21 -7.26
C LYS A 58 -9.76 -11.17 -6.17
N GLU A 59 -10.95 -10.59 -6.13
CA GLU A 59 -11.38 -9.56 -5.15
C GLU A 59 -11.14 -9.96 -3.67
N GLU A 60 -10.86 -11.23 -3.40
CA GLU A 60 -10.54 -11.76 -2.07
C GLU A 60 -9.09 -11.55 -1.61
N THR A 61 -8.15 -11.24 -2.53
CA THR A 61 -6.72 -11.10 -2.20
C THR A 61 -6.36 -9.90 -1.30
N PRO A 62 -7.04 -8.73 -1.34
CA PRO A 62 -6.73 -7.63 -0.44
C PRO A 62 -6.98 -7.98 1.02
N ARG A 63 -8.12 -8.63 1.32
CA ARG A 63 -8.48 -9.02 2.69
C ARG A 63 -7.54 -10.07 3.25
N GLN A 64 -7.21 -11.08 2.46
CA GLN A 64 -6.26 -12.12 2.87
C GLN A 64 -4.87 -11.55 3.15
N HIS A 65 -4.39 -10.59 2.33
CA HIS A 65 -3.11 -9.93 2.59
C HIS A 65 -3.13 -9.13 3.89
N VAL A 66 -4.19 -8.37 4.16
CA VAL A 66 -4.33 -7.63 5.43
C VAL A 66 -4.37 -8.61 6.60
N GLU A 67 -5.12 -9.70 6.50
CA GLU A 67 -5.16 -10.72 7.57
C GLU A 67 -3.80 -11.36 7.82
N ILE A 68 -3.04 -11.73 6.79
CA ILE A 68 -1.69 -12.30 6.93
C ILE A 68 -0.75 -11.29 7.58
N PHE A 69 -0.78 -10.02 7.14
CA PHE A 69 0.11 -8.97 7.65
C PHE A 69 -0.08 -8.71 9.14
N PHE A 70 -1.32 -8.78 9.63
CA PHE A 70 -1.66 -8.51 11.03
C PHE A 70 -1.81 -9.78 11.90
N GLN A 71 -1.53 -10.97 11.37
CA GLN A 71 -1.58 -12.24 12.13
C GLN A 71 -0.27 -12.59 12.84
N HIS A 72 0.82 -11.83 12.65
CA HIS A 72 2.11 -11.97 13.35
C HIS A 72 2.49 -10.63 13.98
#